data_AF-A0A2E4DMJ8-F1
#
_entry.id   AF-A0A2E4DMJ8-F1
#
_cell.length_a   1.000
_cell.length_b   1.000
_cell.length_c   1.000
_cell.angle_alpha   90.00
_cell.angle_beta   90.00
_cell.angle_gamma   90.00
#
_symmetry.space_group_name_H-M   'P 1'
#
loop_
_entity.id
_entity.type
_entity.pdbx_description
1 polymer ?
#
loop_
_entity_poly.entity_id
_entity_poly.type
_entity_poly.pdbx_seq_one_letter_code
_entity_poly.pdbx_strand_id
1 'polypeptide(L)'
;MNNLISSLQIAKRALSTQRLGLSIAGHNISNVNTPNYARQQALVEPGVGGAGMAGVEITYIRRIQDRVVDERLRLNTQELAKWQTLSDRLSQIETFFSDLAGTGLSGALSDFWNSWQDLTVSPESESSRLVAVQRGVVLASRLQDMNTGMEESHADLDAEINRKITESNEITTRIGKLNQEIVSIELSGSQANDQRTLRDYQLAQLSELINFRTTERNDGSIQVFVDSLSLVEGNRVTELVAELIPNTEGGSTSTAS
;
A
#
# COMPACT_ATOMS: atom_id res chain seq x y z
N MET A 1 -58.08 26.76 11.19
CA MET A 1 -57.72 25.33 11.38
C MET A 1 -56.36 24.92 10.79
N ASN A 2 -55.69 25.76 9.99
CA ASN A 2 -54.38 25.42 9.38
C ASN A 2 -53.16 25.46 10.33
N ASN A 3 -53.34 25.81 11.61
CA ASN A 3 -52.24 26.07 12.55
C ASN A 3 -51.85 24.84 13.40
N LEU A 4 -52.72 23.84 13.52
CA LEU A 4 -52.46 22.61 14.28
C LEU A 4 -51.80 21.53 13.41
N ILE A 5 -52.18 21.47 12.14
CA ILE A 5 -51.58 20.57 11.15
C ILE A 5 -50.12 20.99 10.88
N SER A 6 -49.86 22.30 10.75
CA SER A 6 -48.51 22.82 10.57
C SER A 6 -47.60 22.58 11.79
N SER A 7 -48.10 22.80 13.01
CA SER A 7 -47.33 22.53 14.24
C SER A 7 -47.02 21.04 14.43
N LEU A 8 -47.97 20.16 14.11
CA LEU A 8 -47.75 18.71 14.14
C LEU A 8 -46.75 18.26 13.06
N GLN A 9 -46.79 18.88 11.87
CA GLN A 9 -45.81 18.62 10.81
C GLN A 9 -44.40 19.10 11.20
N ILE A 10 -44.27 20.27 11.83
CA ILE A 10 -43.00 20.76 12.39
C ILE A 10 -42.48 19.78 13.44
N ALA A 11 -43.31 19.37 14.39
CA ALA A 11 -42.92 18.42 15.44
C ALA A 11 -42.49 17.06 14.86
N LYS A 12 -43.21 16.53 13.86
CA LYS A 12 -42.85 15.30 13.16
C LYS A 12 -41.49 15.41 12.47
N ARG A 13 -41.24 16.52 11.76
CA ARG A 13 -39.94 16.78 11.10
C ARG A 13 -38.81 16.87 12.12
N ALA A 14 -38.99 17.66 13.19
CA ALA A 14 -38.01 17.79 14.26
C ALA A 14 -37.66 16.45 14.92
N LEU A 15 -38.66 15.63 15.25
CA LEU A 15 -38.44 14.29 15.81
C LEU A 15 -37.74 13.36 14.83
N SER A 16 -38.10 13.39 13.54
CA SER A 16 -37.43 12.59 12.51
C SER A 16 -35.97 12.98 12.34
N THR A 17 -35.70 14.29 12.28
CA THR A 17 -34.35 14.87 12.22
C THR A 17 -33.52 14.46 13.44
N GLN A 18 -34.06 14.60 14.66
CA GLN A 18 -33.35 14.21 15.87
C GLN A 18 -33.09 12.69 15.93
N ARG A 19 -34.05 11.86 15.50
CA ARG A 19 -33.88 10.41 15.43
C ARG A 19 -32.75 10.02 14.48
N LEU A 20 -32.69 10.65 13.30
CA LEU A 20 -31.61 10.42 12.34
C LEU A 20 -30.27 10.93 12.89
N GLY A 21 -30.24 12.08 13.57
CA GLY A 21 -29.05 12.58 14.26
C GLY A 21 -28.52 11.62 15.32
N LEU A 22 -29.41 11.03 16.14
CA LEU A 22 -29.04 9.98 17.09
C LEU A 22 -28.53 8.71 16.41
N SER A 23 -29.12 8.32 15.28
CA SER A 23 -28.63 7.19 14.48
C SER A 23 -27.22 7.41 13.97
N ILE A 24 -26.91 8.62 13.48
CA ILE A 24 -25.56 8.99 13.01
C ILE A 24 -24.58 9.04 14.17
N ALA A 25 -24.99 9.54 15.34
CA ALA A 25 -24.16 9.49 16.54
C ALA A 25 -23.86 8.04 16.95
N GLY A 26 -24.86 7.16 16.93
CA GLY A 26 -24.69 5.72 17.17
C GLY A 26 -23.74 5.07 16.16
N HIS A 27 -23.89 5.37 14.87
CA HIS A 27 -23.02 4.89 13.80
C HIS A 27 -21.57 5.35 13.96
N ASN A 28 -21.35 6.60 14.38
CA ASN A 28 -20.01 7.09 14.68
C ASN A 28 -19.40 6.39 15.89
N ILE A 29 -20.19 6.17 16.95
CA ILE A 29 -19.72 5.49 18.17
C ILE A 29 -19.36 4.03 17.86
N SER A 30 -20.17 3.32 17.07
CA SER A 30 -19.88 1.94 16.69
C SER A 30 -18.62 1.80 15.84
N ASN A 31 -18.28 2.84 15.07
CA ASN A 31 -17.14 2.83 14.16
C ASN A 31 -15.94 3.65 14.65
N VAL A 32 -15.96 4.14 15.90
CA VAL A 32 -14.88 4.98 16.44
C VAL A 32 -13.52 4.29 16.45
N ASN A 33 -13.52 2.95 16.58
CA ASN A 33 -12.32 2.12 16.58
C ASN A 33 -12.03 1.49 15.21
N THR A 34 -12.82 1.80 14.17
CA THR A 34 -12.59 1.31 12.81
C THR A 34 -11.47 2.16 12.18
N PRO A 35 -10.37 1.56 11.71
CA PRO A 35 -9.29 2.30 11.07
C PRO A 35 -9.78 3.13 9.88
N ASN A 36 -9.23 4.33 9.70
CA ASN A 36 -9.61 5.28 8.64
C ASN A 36 -11.10 5.67 8.60
N TYR A 37 -11.85 5.48 9.69
CA TYR A 37 -13.23 5.94 9.76
C TYR A 37 -13.31 7.47 9.83
N ALA A 38 -14.02 8.07 8.87
CA ALA A 38 -14.32 9.49 8.88
C ALA A 38 -15.66 9.74 9.59
N ARG A 39 -15.62 10.56 10.66
CA ARG A 39 -16.83 10.93 11.41
C ARG A 39 -17.85 11.55 10.46
N GLN A 40 -19.09 11.09 10.55
CA GLN A 40 -20.21 11.65 9.81
C GLN A 40 -20.94 12.71 10.63
N GLN A 41 -21.28 13.82 9.99
CA GLN A 41 -22.00 14.95 10.58
C GLN A 41 -23.26 15.25 9.78
N ALA A 42 -24.41 15.16 10.45
CA ALA A 42 -25.66 15.70 9.93
C ALA A 42 -25.60 17.22 9.89
N LEU A 43 -25.76 17.80 8.71
CA LEU A 43 -26.00 19.22 8.51
C LEU A 43 -27.50 19.45 8.62
N VAL A 44 -27.91 20.12 9.69
CA VAL A 44 -29.30 20.46 9.96
C VAL A 44 -29.53 21.88 9.50
N GLU A 45 -30.53 22.07 8.63
CA GLU A 45 -30.92 23.38 8.12
C GLU A 45 -32.41 23.64 8.40
N PRO A 46 -32.83 24.91 8.46
CA PRO A 46 -34.25 25.24 8.48
C PRO A 46 -34.95 24.64 7.27
N GLY A 47 -36.05 23.92 7.48
CA GLY A 47 -36.84 23.37 6.37
C GLY A 47 -37.38 24.51 5.49
N VAL A 48 -37.41 24.31 4.17
CA VAL A 48 -37.98 25.30 3.25
C VAL A 48 -39.50 25.07 3.17
N GLY A 49 -40.28 26.04 3.63
CA GLY A 49 -41.74 26.05 3.50
C GLY A 49 -42.23 27.49 3.39
N GLY A 50 -43.08 27.79 2.40
CA GLY A 50 -43.54 29.15 2.10
C GLY A 50 -44.06 29.90 3.34
N ALA A 51 -43.71 31.19 3.44
CA ALA A 51 -44.16 32.18 4.42
C ALA A 51 -44.57 31.60 5.81
N GLY A 52 -43.65 30.90 6.50
CA GLY A 52 -43.90 30.38 7.84
C GLY A 52 -42.75 29.55 8.42
N MET A 53 -42.79 29.31 9.74
CA MET A 53 -41.86 28.39 10.43
C MET A 53 -42.04 26.96 9.90
N ALA A 54 -41.02 26.40 9.26
CA ALA A 54 -41.13 25.11 8.56
C ALA A 54 -40.35 23.94 9.23
N GLY A 55 -39.83 24.18 10.43
CA GLY A 55 -39.08 23.20 11.22
C GLY A 55 -37.63 23.08 10.78
N VAL A 56 -37.00 21.94 11.09
CA VAL A 56 -35.62 21.62 10.72
C VAL A 56 -35.54 20.27 10.01
N GLU A 57 -34.64 20.15 9.06
CA GLU A 57 -34.40 18.94 8.28
C GLU A 57 -32.89 18.73 8.11
N ILE A 58 -32.48 17.48 7.92
CA ILE A 58 -31.09 17.15 7.58
C ILE A 58 -30.97 17.21 6.06
N THR A 59 -30.28 18.22 5.55
CA THR A 59 -30.07 18.39 4.10
C THR A 59 -28.95 17.49 3.60
N TYR A 60 -27.91 17.31 4.41
CA TYR A 60 -26.71 16.58 3.99
C TYR A 60 -26.01 15.90 5.16
N ILE A 61 -25.52 14.68 4.95
CA ILE A 61 -24.62 14.01 5.89
C ILE A 61 -23.21 14.11 5.32
N ARG A 62 -22.38 14.99 5.88
CA ARG A 62 -20.99 15.15 5.43
C ARG A 62 -20.02 14.30 6.23
N ARG A 63 -18.95 13.87 5.58
CA ARG A 63 -17.77 13.30 6.24
C ARG A 63 -16.88 14.44 6.74
N ILE A 64 -16.42 14.35 7.97
CA ILE A 64 -15.41 15.26 8.53
C ILE A 64 -14.04 14.64 8.25
N GLN A 65 -13.37 15.15 7.22
CA GLN A 65 -12.01 14.76 6.85
C GLN A 65 -11.27 15.93 6.21
N ASP A 66 -9.95 15.92 6.30
CA ASP A 66 -9.09 16.84 5.56
C ASP A 66 -8.44 16.07 4.40
N ARG A 67 -8.93 16.35 3.19
CA ARG A 67 -8.50 15.63 2.00
C ARG A 67 -7.03 15.87 1.66
N VAL A 68 -6.49 17.04 1.99
CA VAL A 68 -5.08 17.37 1.74
C VAL A 68 -4.20 16.58 2.69
N VAL A 69 -4.61 16.43 3.95
CA VAL A 69 -3.91 15.58 4.92
C VAL A 69 -3.99 14.11 4.49
N ASP A 70 -5.17 13.63 4.09
CA ASP A 70 -5.35 12.23 3.64
C ASP A 70 -4.47 11.90 2.43
N GLU A 71 -4.37 12.81 1.46
CA GLU A 71 -3.52 12.66 0.28
C GLU A 71 -2.04 12.65 0.64
N ARG A 72 -1.60 13.59 1.49
CA ARG A 72 -0.22 13.63 1.99
C ARG A 72 0.11 12.38 2.79
N LEU A 73 -0.81 11.89 3.61
CA LEU A 73 -0.60 10.67 4.38
C LEU A 73 -0.33 9.49 3.44
N ARG A 74 -1.18 9.28 2.43
CA ARG A 74 -0.96 8.21 1.44
C ARG A 74 0.37 8.34 0.71
N LEU A 75 0.76 9.55 0.31
CA LEU A 75 2.04 9.78 -0.35
C LEU A 75 3.24 9.47 0.56
N ASN A 76 3.18 9.85 1.83
CA ASN A 76 4.24 9.54 2.80
C ASN A 76 4.27 8.03 3.13
N THR A 77 3.11 7.37 3.20
CA THR A 77 3.04 5.91 3.39
C THR A 77 3.70 5.16 2.23
N GLN A 78 3.44 5.58 0.99
CA GLN A 78 4.09 5.04 -0.21
C GLN A 78 5.61 5.16 -0.13
N GLU A 79 6.10 6.35 0.23
CA GLU A 79 7.54 6.61 0.36
C GLU A 79 8.17 5.82 1.51
N LEU A 80 7.51 5.77 2.68
CA LEU A 80 7.96 4.99 3.83
C LEU A 80 8.06 3.51 3.49
N ALA A 81 7.00 2.93 2.90
CA ALA A 81 6.98 1.52 2.51
C ALA A 81 8.14 1.19 1.57
N LYS A 82 8.39 2.03 0.56
CA LYS A 82 9.52 1.88 -0.36
C LYS A 82 10.87 1.83 0.37
N TRP A 83 11.14 2.81 1.24
CA TRP A 83 12.42 2.89 1.95
C TRP A 83 12.59 1.77 2.97
N GLN A 84 11.51 1.35 3.62
CA GLN A 84 11.53 0.26 4.58
C GLN A 84 11.82 -1.07 3.88
N THR A 85 11.15 -1.37 2.76
CA THR A 85 11.47 -2.54 1.94
C THR A 85 12.93 -2.51 1.47
N LEU A 86 13.43 -1.36 0.99
CA LEU A 86 14.83 -1.26 0.57
C LEU A 86 15.80 -1.53 1.72
N SER A 87 15.54 -0.95 2.90
CA SER A 87 16.35 -1.17 4.09
C SER A 87 16.38 -2.64 4.48
N ASP A 88 15.21 -3.29 4.57
CA ASP A 88 15.09 -4.70 4.96
C ASP A 88 15.85 -5.62 3.99
N ARG A 89 15.79 -5.33 2.69
CA ARG A 89 16.50 -6.10 1.65
C ARG A 89 18.00 -5.85 1.68
N LEU A 90 18.45 -4.61 1.88
CA LEU A 90 19.87 -4.32 2.03
C LEU A 90 20.47 -4.96 3.28
N SER A 91 19.74 -4.97 4.40
CA SER A 91 20.15 -5.66 5.62
C SER A 91 20.28 -7.17 5.42
N GLN A 92 19.40 -7.80 4.63
CA GLN A 92 19.55 -9.21 4.26
C GLN A 92 20.81 -9.44 3.42
N ILE A 93 21.05 -8.59 2.41
CA ILE A 93 22.24 -8.69 1.56
C ILE A 93 23.52 -8.50 2.39
N GLU A 94 23.53 -7.57 3.34
CA GLU A 94 24.65 -7.32 4.25
C GLU A 94 25.07 -8.59 5.00
N THR A 95 24.13 -9.48 5.35
CA THR A 95 24.47 -10.74 6.04
C THR A 95 25.37 -11.67 5.22
N PHE A 96 25.29 -11.64 3.89
CA PHE A 96 26.17 -12.43 3.02
C PHE A 96 27.61 -11.90 2.99
N PHE A 97 27.77 -10.59 3.18
CA PHE A 97 29.06 -9.91 3.19
C PHE A 97 29.65 -9.69 4.58
N SER A 98 28.83 -9.79 5.62
CA SER A 98 29.21 -9.53 7.00
C SER A 98 30.30 -10.50 7.47
N ASP A 99 31.44 -9.93 7.88
CA ASP A 99 32.62 -10.64 8.38
C ASP A 99 32.67 -10.58 9.91
N LEU A 100 31.66 -11.12 10.59
CA LEU A 100 31.49 -10.94 12.04
C LEU A 100 32.58 -11.64 12.89
N ALA A 101 33.52 -12.37 12.29
CA ALA A 101 34.54 -13.15 13.02
C ALA A 101 35.91 -13.31 12.33
N GLY A 102 36.20 -12.57 11.25
CA GLY A 102 37.45 -12.74 10.48
C GLY A 102 37.51 -14.03 9.65
N THR A 103 36.38 -14.71 9.51
CA THR A 103 36.18 -15.95 8.74
C THR A 103 35.31 -15.72 7.50
N GLY A 104 34.93 -14.47 7.22
CA GLY A 104 34.23 -14.06 6.02
C GLY A 104 35.13 -14.08 4.78
N LEU A 105 34.66 -13.49 3.69
CA LEU A 105 35.38 -13.47 2.42
C LEU A 105 36.79 -12.86 2.55
N SER A 106 36.94 -11.83 3.40
CA SER A 106 38.22 -11.16 3.63
C SER A 106 39.25 -12.08 4.29
N GLY A 107 38.81 -12.87 5.27
CA GLY A 107 39.63 -13.89 5.92
C GLY A 107 40.03 -15.01 4.97
N ALA A 108 39.07 -15.53 4.20
CA ALA A 108 39.34 -16.57 3.20
C ALA A 108 40.33 -16.11 2.12
N LEU A 109 40.22 -14.86 1.65
CA LEU A 109 41.18 -14.24 0.73
C LEU A 109 42.57 -14.10 1.35
N SER A 110 42.64 -13.62 2.60
CA SER A 110 43.91 -13.45 3.31
C SER A 110 44.61 -14.79 3.54
N ASP A 111 43.87 -15.81 3.98
CA ASP A 111 44.39 -17.17 4.18
C ASP A 111 44.91 -17.79 2.88
N PHE A 112 44.19 -17.58 1.78
CA PHE A 112 44.64 -18.04 0.46
C PHE A 112 45.94 -17.36 0.03
N TRP A 113 46.02 -16.04 0.13
CA TRP A 113 47.23 -15.29 -0.26
C TRP A 113 48.44 -15.63 0.62
N ASN A 114 48.23 -15.77 1.94
CA ASN A 114 49.25 -16.22 2.86
C ASN A 114 49.77 -17.62 2.49
N SER A 115 48.87 -18.58 2.22
CA SER A 115 49.27 -19.92 1.79
C SER A 115 50.01 -19.95 0.45
N TRP A 116 49.68 -19.02 -0.45
CA TRP A 116 50.37 -18.86 -1.73
C TRP A 116 51.77 -18.28 -1.57
N GLN A 117 51.93 -17.34 -0.64
CA GLN A 117 53.23 -16.78 -0.28
C GLN A 117 54.14 -17.83 0.35
N ASP A 118 53.63 -18.64 1.29
CA ASP A 118 54.37 -19.75 1.91
C ASP A 118 54.82 -20.78 0.87
N LEU A 119 53.95 -21.12 -0.09
CA LEU A 119 54.30 -22.00 -1.21
C LEU A 119 55.42 -21.43 -2.08
N THR A 120 55.49 -20.10 -2.24
CA THR A 120 56.56 -19.45 -3.02
C THR A 120 57.91 -19.55 -2.30
N VAL A 121 57.92 -19.57 -0.97
CA VAL A 121 59.14 -19.74 -0.16
C VAL A 121 59.66 -21.18 -0.20
N SER A 122 58.78 -22.18 -0.31
CA SER A 122 59.16 -23.61 -0.31
C SER A 122 58.33 -24.44 -1.32
N PRO A 123 58.55 -24.24 -2.64
CA PRO A 123 57.72 -24.85 -3.69
C PRO A 123 57.84 -26.39 -3.75
N GLU A 124 58.96 -26.95 -3.31
CA GLU A 124 59.20 -28.40 -3.25
C GLU A 124 58.42 -29.10 -2.13
N SER A 125 57.98 -28.36 -1.11
CA SER A 125 57.24 -28.87 0.04
C SER A 125 55.84 -29.35 -0.34
N GLU A 126 55.59 -30.65 -0.21
CA GLU A 126 54.28 -31.25 -0.49
C GLU A 126 53.19 -30.73 0.45
N SER A 127 53.52 -30.51 1.72
CA SER A 127 52.57 -29.94 2.69
C SER A 127 52.15 -28.52 2.30
N SER A 128 53.08 -27.68 1.84
CA SER A 128 52.78 -26.30 1.42
C SER A 128 51.89 -26.26 0.18
N ARG A 129 52.11 -27.17 -0.78
CA ARG A 129 51.23 -27.34 -1.95
C ARG A 129 49.81 -27.74 -1.55
N LEU A 130 49.68 -28.70 -0.62
CA LEU A 130 48.38 -29.17 -0.15
C LEU A 130 47.60 -28.06 0.57
N VAL A 131 48.27 -27.28 1.43
CA VAL A 131 47.64 -26.17 2.15
C VAL A 131 47.13 -25.11 1.17
N ALA A 132 47.92 -24.70 0.17
CA ALA A 132 47.50 -23.70 -0.81
C ALA A 132 46.25 -24.15 -1.61
N VAL A 133 46.21 -25.41 -2.04
CA VAL A 133 45.04 -26.00 -2.71
C VAL A 133 43.82 -25.97 -1.77
N GLN A 134 43.98 -26.40 -0.52
CA GLN A 134 42.88 -26.43 0.44
C GLN A 134 42.32 -25.03 0.73
N ARG A 135 43.19 -24.01 0.83
CA ARG A 135 42.75 -22.61 0.99
C ARG A 135 42.02 -22.08 -0.24
N GLY A 136 42.48 -22.45 -1.44
CA GLY A 136 41.77 -22.16 -2.69
C GLY A 136 40.37 -22.76 -2.75
N VAL A 137 40.22 -24.02 -2.31
CA VAL A 137 38.91 -24.70 -2.23
C VAL A 137 37.98 -23.99 -1.24
N VAL A 138 38.48 -23.59 -0.07
CA VAL A 138 37.68 -22.84 0.93
C VAL A 138 37.21 -21.50 0.37
N LEU A 139 38.09 -20.75 -0.31
CA LEU A 139 37.72 -19.49 -0.95
C LEU A 139 36.65 -19.69 -2.04
N ALA A 140 36.84 -20.68 -2.91
CA ALA A 140 35.89 -21.01 -3.97
C ALA A 140 34.52 -21.41 -3.41
N SER A 141 34.49 -22.25 -2.37
CA SER A 141 33.25 -22.63 -1.67
C SER A 141 32.55 -21.41 -1.10
N ARG A 142 33.29 -20.49 -0.47
CA ARG A 142 32.69 -19.27 0.11
C ARG A 142 32.07 -18.37 -0.94
N LEU A 143 32.73 -18.18 -2.08
CA LEU A 143 32.19 -17.42 -3.22
C LEU A 143 30.93 -18.08 -3.79
N GLN A 144 30.93 -19.42 -3.88
CA GLN A 144 29.76 -20.17 -4.34
C GLN A 144 28.59 -20.01 -3.36
N ASP A 145 28.82 -20.13 -2.06
CA ASP A 145 27.77 -19.97 -1.04
C ASP A 145 27.14 -18.58 -1.09
N MET A 146 27.97 -17.54 -1.28
CA MET A 146 27.48 -16.16 -1.44
C MET A 146 26.64 -15.99 -2.71
N ASN A 147 27.09 -16.57 -3.84
CA ASN A 147 26.35 -16.51 -5.10
C ASN A 147 25.00 -17.22 -4.98
N THR A 148 24.97 -18.44 -4.43
CA THR A 148 23.74 -19.19 -4.21
C THR A 148 22.77 -18.43 -3.30
N GLY A 149 23.26 -17.83 -2.20
CA GLY A 149 22.42 -17.03 -1.31
C GLY A 149 21.80 -15.79 -1.97
N MET A 150 22.53 -15.16 -2.90
CA MET A 150 21.99 -14.04 -3.69
C MET A 150 20.95 -14.50 -4.72
N GLU A 151 21.17 -15.64 -5.37
CA GLU A 151 20.21 -16.22 -6.31
C GLU A 151 18.91 -16.61 -5.60
N GLU A 152 19.00 -17.21 -4.42
CA GLU A 152 17.83 -17.51 -3.56
C GLU A 152 17.10 -16.22 -3.15
N SER A 153 17.83 -15.19 -2.72
CA SER A 153 17.25 -13.90 -2.37
C SER A 153 16.54 -13.21 -3.54
N HIS A 154 17.09 -13.33 -4.76
CA HIS A 154 16.45 -12.83 -5.98
C HIS A 154 15.14 -13.59 -6.27
N ALA A 155 15.15 -14.92 -6.19
CA ALA A 155 13.96 -15.73 -6.41
C ALA A 155 12.85 -15.42 -5.37
N ASP A 156 13.23 -15.19 -4.11
CA ASP A 156 12.31 -14.78 -3.06
C ASP A 156 11.69 -13.40 -3.32
N LEU A 157 12.48 -12.45 -3.84
CA LEU A 157 12.00 -11.13 -4.26
C LEU A 157 11.00 -11.25 -5.41
N ASP A 158 11.28 -12.06 -6.43
CA ASP A 158 10.37 -12.29 -7.54
C ASP A 158 9.03 -12.88 -7.05
N ALA A 159 9.08 -13.83 -6.12
CA ALA A 159 7.88 -14.40 -5.50
C ALA A 159 7.11 -13.39 -4.64
N GLU A 160 7.80 -12.49 -3.94
CA GLU A 160 7.17 -11.40 -3.20
C GLU A 160 6.50 -10.38 -4.13
N ILE A 161 7.17 -9.96 -5.20
CA ILE A 161 6.61 -9.04 -6.20
C ILE A 161 5.30 -9.60 -6.75
N ASN A 162 5.27 -10.88 -7.14
CA ASN A 162 4.06 -11.54 -7.62
C ASN A 162 2.91 -11.52 -6.60
N ARG A 163 3.21 -11.76 -5.32
CA ARG A 163 2.22 -11.67 -4.23
C ARG A 163 1.70 -10.24 -4.08
N LYS A 164 2.58 -9.24 -4.11
CA LYS A 164 2.22 -7.82 -3.98
C LYS A 164 1.40 -7.32 -5.17
N ILE A 165 1.67 -7.79 -6.38
CA ILE A 165 0.85 -7.53 -7.57
C ILE A 165 -0.53 -8.15 -7.41
N THR A 166 -0.62 -9.40 -6.97
CA THR A 166 -1.90 -10.07 -6.72
C THR A 166 -2.74 -9.29 -5.69
N GLU A 167 -2.12 -8.93 -4.56
CA GLU A 167 -2.74 -8.12 -3.50
C GLU A 167 -3.23 -6.76 -4.04
N SER A 168 -2.42 -6.09 -4.85
CA SER A 168 -2.76 -4.81 -5.49
C SER A 168 -3.93 -4.93 -6.47
N ASN A 169 -3.97 -6.00 -7.27
CA ASN A 169 -5.06 -6.29 -8.21
C ASN A 169 -6.38 -6.56 -7.49
N GLU A 170 -6.34 -7.27 -6.35
CA GLU A 170 -7.53 -7.47 -5.53
C GLU A 170 -8.05 -6.16 -4.93
N ILE A 171 -7.14 -5.30 -4.43
CA ILE A 171 -7.50 -4.00 -3.86
C ILE A 171 -8.11 -3.10 -4.94
N THR A 172 -7.49 -3.00 -6.12
CA THR A 172 -8.00 -2.19 -7.24
C THR A 172 -9.35 -2.71 -7.75
N THR A 173 -9.56 -4.04 -7.77
CA THR A 173 -10.86 -4.66 -8.04
C THR A 173 -11.92 -4.23 -7.02
N ARG A 174 -11.58 -4.23 -5.72
CA ARG A 174 -12.49 -3.76 -4.66
C ARG A 174 -12.81 -2.27 -4.82
N ILE A 175 -11.82 -1.44 -5.17
CA ILE A 175 -12.02 -0.01 -5.44
C ILE A 175 -12.97 0.20 -6.63
N GLY A 176 -12.81 -0.55 -7.72
CA GLY A 176 -13.71 -0.48 -8.89
C GLY A 176 -15.16 -0.81 -8.55
N LYS A 177 -15.39 -1.83 -7.71
CA LYS A 177 -16.73 -2.17 -7.20
C LYS A 177 -17.31 -1.06 -6.31
N LEU A 178 -16.51 -0.53 -5.39
CA LEU A 178 -16.92 0.57 -4.51
C LEU A 178 -17.26 1.83 -5.30
N ASN A 179 -16.52 2.15 -6.36
CA ASN A 179 -16.85 3.24 -7.28
C ASN A 179 -18.24 3.05 -7.90
N GLN A 180 -18.57 1.84 -8.37
CA GLN A 180 -19.88 1.54 -8.93
C GLN A 180 -21.00 1.70 -7.89
N GLU A 181 -20.80 1.22 -6.67
CA GLU A 181 -21.76 1.37 -5.57
C GLU A 181 -21.97 2.84 -5.18
N ILE A 182 -20.88 3.62 -5.08
CA ILE A 182 -20.92 5.06 -4.76
C ILE A 182 -21.76 5.79 -5.80
N VAL A 183 -21.45 5.61 -7.08
CA VAL A 183 -22.19 6.25 -8.17
C VAL A 183 -23.67 5.83 -8.13
N SER A 184 -23.96 4.54 -7.94
CA SER A 184 -25.34 4.05 -7.87
C SER A 184 -26.14 4.65 -6.71
N ILE A 185 -25.54 4.79 -5.53
CA ILE A 185 -26.19 5.36 -4.34
C ILE A 185 -26.40 6.87 -4.53
N GLU A 186 -25.39 7.58 -5.04
CA GLU A 186 -25.44 9.03 -5.21
C GLU A 186 -26.39 9.45 -6.34
N LEU A 187 -26.56 8.63 -7.38
CA LEU A 187 -27.60 8.81 -8.40
C LEU A 187 -29.03 8.73 -7.83
N SER A 188 -29.24 8.01 -6.72
CA SER A 188 -30.54 7.96 -6.03
C SER A 188 -30.81 9.19 -5.16
N GLY A 189 -29.84 10.11 -5.04
CA GLY A 189 -29.90 11.28 -4.18
C GLY A 189 -29.46 11.03 -2.72
N SER A 190 -28.97 9.83 -2.40
CA SER A 190 -28.45 9.47 -1.08
C SER A 190 -26.92 9.62 -1.00
N GLN A 191 -26.33 9.84 0.18
CA GLN A 191 -24.86 9.91 0.32
C GLN A 191 -24.24 8.53 0.57
N ALA A 192 -23.26 8.15 -0.25
CA ALA A 192 -22.53 6.88 -0.13
C ALA A 192 -21.34 6.94 0.87
N ASN A 193 -21.55 7.54 2.04
CA ASN A 193 -20.45 7.86 2.97
C ASN A 193 -19.70 6.63 3.48
N ASP A 194 -20.40 5.51 3.69
CA ASP A 194 -19.79 4.27 4.17
C ASP A 194 -18.93 3.63 3.07
N GLN A 195 -19.44 3.56 1.83
CA GLN A 195 -18.69 3.08 0.67
C GLN A 195 -17.46 3.93 0.38
N ARG A 196 -17.58 5.26 0.52
CA ARG A 196 -16.43 6.17 0.42
C ARG A 196 -15.39 5.91 1.51
N THR A 197 -15.81 5.58 2.72
CA THR A 197 -14.91 5.22 3.82
C THR A 197 -14.20 3.90 3.56
N LEU A 198 -14.92 2.88 3.08
CA LEU A 198 -14.31 1.61 2.66
C LEU A 198 -13.32 1.82 1.51
N ARG A 199 -13.63 2.70 0.55
CA ARG A 199 -12.74 3.03 -0.56
C ARG A 199 -11.46 3.71 -0.07
N ASP A 200 -11.58 4.67 0.83
CA ASP A 200 -10.42 5.37 1.40
C ASP A 200 -9.54 4.39 2.20
N TYR A 201 -10.14 3.41 2.89
CA TYR A 201 -9.42 2.32 3.52
C TYR A 201 -8.67 1.45 2.50
N GLN A 202 -9.31 1.06 1.39
CA GLN A 202 -8.65 0.31 0.31
C GLN A 202 -7.49 1.11 -0.30
N LEU A 203 -7.64 2.43 -0.48
CA LEU A 203 -6.55 3.29 -0.95
C LEU A 203 -5.39 3.38 0.05
N ALA A 204 -5.66 3.38 1.35
CA ALA A 204 -4.62 3.34 2.37
C ALA A 204 -3.85 2.01 2.32
N GLN A 205 -4.54 0.88 2.18
CA GLN A 205 -3.88 -0.42 2.00
C GLN A 205 -3.04 -0.44 0.72
N LEU A 206 -3.57 0.07 -0.39
CA LEU A 206 -2.82 0.16 -1.65
C LEU A 206 -1.55 1.00 -1.50
N SER A 207 -1.57 2.01 -0.62
CA SER A 207 -0.44 2.94 -0.43
C SER A 207 0.75 2.30 0.28
N GLU A 208 0.55 1.15 0.93
CA GLU A 208 1.62 0.34 1.51
C GLU A 208 2.28 -0.58 0.48
N LEU A 209 1.67 -0.74 -0.72
CA LEU A 209 2.10 -1.72 -1.72
C LEU A 209 2.72 -1.07 -2.95
N ILE A 210 2.10 0.00 -3.46
CA ILE A 210 2.51 0.63 -4.72
C ILE A 210 2.40 2.15 -4.67
N ASN A 211 3.18 2.82 -5.51
CA ASN A 211 3.04 4.25 -5.74
C ASN A 211 1.88 4.53 -6.69
N PHE A 212 0.96 5.39 -6.30
CA PHE A 212 -0.18 5.76 -7.15
C PHE A 212 -0.66 7.18 -6.90
N ARG A 213 -1.37 7.71 -7.90
CA ARG A 213 -2.11 8.98 -7.83
C ARG A 213 -3.60 8.73 -8.02
N THR A 214 -4.44 9.58 -7.44
CA THR A 214 -5.89 9.49 -7.65
C THR A 214 -6.47 10.80 -8.14
N THR A 215 -7.59 10.72 -8.83
CA THR A 215 -8.39 11.88 -9.21
C THR A 215 -9.85 11.54 -9.06
N GLU A 216 -10.62 12.39 -8.38
CA GLU A 216 -12.05 12.21 -8.23
C GLU A 216 -12.80 12.88 -9.39
N ARG A 217 -13.81 12.18 -9.93
CA ARG A 217 -14.69 12.67 -10.98
C ARG A 217 -15.95 13.30 -10.38
N ASN A 218 -16.67 14.06 -11.20
CA ASN A 218 -17.90 14.76 -10.78
C ASN A 218 -19.03 13.81 -10.32
N ASP A 219 -19.01 12.55 -10.74
CA ASP A 219 -19.96 11.51 -10.35
C ASP A 219 -19.58 10.82 -9.02
N GLY A 220 -18.51 11.26 -8.36
CA GLY A 220 -18.02 10.71 -7.10
C GLY A 220 -17.12 9.47 -7.24
N SER A 221 -16.95 8.93 -8.44
CA SER A 221 -15.99 7.86 -8.70
C SER A 221 -14.54 8.39 -8.69
N ILE A 222 -13.59 7.54 -8.34
CA ILE A 222 -12.15 7.87 -8.45
C ILE A 222 -11.50 7.12 -9.59
N GLN A 223 -10.53 7.79 -10.20
CA GLN A 223 -9.55 7.17 -11.08
C GLN A 223 -8.26 6.95 -10.30
N VAL A 224 -7.64 5.78 -10.47
CA VAL A 224 -6.35 5.42 -9.84
C VAL A 224 -5.32 5.22 -10.93
N PHE A 225 -4.20 5.93 -10.81
CA PHE A 225 -3.10 5.91 -11.76
C PHE A 225 -1.82 5.40 -11.10
N VAL A 226 -1.11 4.52 -11.80
CA VAL A 226 0.29 4.20 -11.52
C VAL A 226 1.09 4.80 -12.66
N ASP A 227 1.96 5.75 -12.34
CA ASP A 227 2.65 6.61 -13.31
C ASP A 227 1.69 7.25 -14.32
N SER A 228 1.67 6.76 -15.57
CA SER A 228 0.77 7.19 -16.65
C SER A 228 -0.35 6.19 -16.96
N LEU A 229 -0.34 5.00 -16.34
CA LEU A 229 -1.32 3.95 -16.58
C LEU A 229 -2.50 4.09 -15.61
N SER A 230 -3.72 4.01 -16.14
CA SER A 230 -4.94 3.99 -15.34
C SER A 230 -5.27 2.56 -14.92
N LEU A 231 -5.14 2.25 -13.63
CA LEU A 231 -5.49 0.95 -13.06
C LEU A 231 -6.98 0.84 -12.74
N VAL A 232 -7.61 1.93 -12.32
CA VAL A 232 -9.05 1.95 -12.06
C VAL A 232 -9.63 3.18 -12.73
N GLU A 233 -10.63 2.98 -13.59
CA GLU A 233 -11.43 4.05 -14.18
C GLU A 233 -12.92 3.77 -13.99
N GLY A 234 -13.54 4.45 -13.03
CA GLY A 234 -14.92 4.14 -12.65
C GLY A 234 -15.01 2.71 -12.13
N ASN A 235 -15.72 1.85 -12.85
CA ASN A 235 -15.84 0.42 -12.53
C ASN A 235 -14.89 -0.48 -13.33
N ARG A 236 -14.13 0.07 -14.28
CA ARG A 236 -13.17 -0.70 -15.09
C ARG A 236 -11.86 -0.80 -14.34
N VAL A 237 -11.30 -2.00 -14.29
CA VAL A 237 -10.04 -2.28 -13.61
C VAL A 237 -9.08 -2.93 -14.61
N THR A 238 -7.85 -2.41 -14.66
CA THR A 238 -6.74 -2.95 -15.42
C THR A 238 -5.80 -3.63 -14.44
N GLU A 239 -5.52 -4.92 -14.66
CA GLU A 239 -4.64 -5.69 -13.79
C GLU A 239 -3.17 -5.40 -14.10
N LEU A 240 -2.37 -5.34 -13.05
CA LEU A 240 -0.91 -5.37 -13.13
C LEU A 240 -0.45 -6.82 -13.34
N VAL A 241 0.60 -7.01 -14.13
CA VAL A 241 1.22 -8.32 -14.36
C VAL A 241 2.73 -8.17 -14.22
N ALA A 242 3.37 -9.08 -13.50
CA ALA A 242 4.83 -9.20 -13.56
C ALA A 242 5.20 -10.02 -14.79
N GLU A 243 6.04 -9.43 -15.64
CA GLU A 243 6.72 -10.16 -16.71
C GLU A 243 8.17 -10.40 -16.28
N LEU A 244 8.57 -11.68 -16.28
CA LEU A 244 9.98 -12.03 -16.13
C LEU A 244 10.71 -11.53 -17.36
N ILE A 245 11.60 -10.55 -17.19
CA ILE A 245 12.52 -10.17 -18.26
C ILE A 245 13.50 -11.34 -18.39
N PRO A 246 13.48 -12.12 -19.50
CA PRO A 246 14.45 -13.17 -19.67
C PRO A 246 15.84 -12.53 -19.67
N ASN A 247 16.77 -13.11 -18.90
CA ASN A 247 18.18 -12.70 -18.88
C ASN A 247 18.73 -12.71 -20.31
N THR A 248 18.68 -11.56 -20.96
CA THR A 248 19.49 -11.27 -22.13
C THR A 248 20.85 -10.90 -21.56
N GLU A 249 21.87 -11.65 -21.96
CA GLU A 249 23.24 -11.47 -21.52
C GLU A 249 23.63 -9.98 -21.49
N GLY A 250 23.90 -9.44 -20.29
CA GLY A 250 24.56 -8.15 -20.07
C GLY A 250 23.66 -6.92 -19.86
N GLY A 251 23.44 -6.58 -18.59
CA GLY A 251 23.12 -5.21 -18.14
C GLY A 251 21.62 -4.94 -17.92
N SER A 252 21.14 -5.19 -16.70
CA SER A 252 19.74 -4.97 -16.32
C SER A 252 19.44 -3.51 -15.98
N THR A 253 18.40 -2.98 -16.61
CA THR A 253 17.52 -1.99 -16.00
C THR A 253 16.10 -2.50 -16.15
N SER A 254 15.51 -2.94 -15.04
CA SER A 254 14.10 -3.33 -14.96
C SER A 254 13.23 -2.08 -15.04
N THR A 255 12.26 -2.08 -15.95
CA THR A 255 11.19 -1.06 -16.01
C THR A 255 9.85 -1.77 -16.00
N ALA A 256 9.02 -1.49 -15.01
CA ALA A 256 7.62 -1.92 -14.95
C ALA A 256 6.81 -1.20 -16.05
N SER A 257 5.88 -1.91 -16.70
CA SER A 257 4.93 -1.41 -17.70
C SER A 257 3.50 -1.70 -17.29
#